data_AF-A0A7S0NVQ1-F1
#
_entry.id   AF-A0A7S0NVQ1-F1
#
_cell.length_a   1.000
_cell.length_b   1.000
_cell.length_c   1.000
_cell.angle_alpha   90.00
_cell.angle_beta   90.00
_cell.angle_gamma   90.00
#
_symmetry.space_group_name_H-M   'P 1'
#
loop_
_entity.id
_entity.type
_entity.pdbx_description
1 polymer ?
#
loop_
_entity_poly.entity_id
_entity_poly.type
_entity_poly.pdbx_seq_one_letter_code
_entity_poly.pdbx_strand_id
1 'polypeptide(L)'
;GAPLRLTLPWKYGFKSIKFIKEISFLPKDGDNKPPTFWSAANGQEYGFWANVNPDEPHARWSQSTERKLTDTTFSRNIIDTLLYNGYEDQVAYLYPSSLAETEDLFK
;
A
#
# COMPACT_ATOMS: atom_id res chain seq x y z
N GLY A 1 1.99 17.51 5.28
CA GLY A 1 0.95 17.15 4.29
C GLY A 1 -0.38 17.83 4.54
N ALA A 2 -0.42 18.90 5.36
CA ALA A 2 -1.55 19.81 5.46
C ALA A 2 -1.76 20.56 4.12
N PRO A 3 -2.91 21.20 3.87
CA PRO A 3 -4.11 21.19 4.71
C PRO A 3 -4.88 19.87 4.62
N LEU A 4 -4.78 19.15 3.50
CA LEU A 4 -5.51 17.92 3.24
C LEU A 4 -4.57 16.76 2.89
N ARG A 5 -4.79 15.61 3.53
CA ARG A 5 -4.03 14.36 3.37
C ARG A 5 -4.98 13.17 3.26
N LEU A 6 -4.66 12.23 2.39
CA LEU A 6 -5.31 10.93 2.32
C LEU A 6 -4.59 9.92 3.22
N THR A 7 -5.34 9.03 3.86
CA THR A 7 -4.82 7.88 4.60
C THR A 7 -5.53 6.62 4.15
N LEU A 8 -4.77 5.59 3.78
CA LEU A 8 -5.26 4.27 3.42
C LEU A 8 -4.54 3.25 4.33
N PRO A 9 -5.11 2.88 5.48
CA PRO A 9 -4.35 2.22 6.55
C PRO A 9 -3.87 0.81 6.19
N TRP A 10 -4.50 0.14 5.23
CA TRP A 10 -4.14 -1.21 4.78
C TRP A 10 -3.13 -1.24 3.61
N LYS A 11 -2.66 -0.07 3.16
CA LYS A 11 -1.72 0.09 2.04
C LYS A 11 -0.40 0.69 2.50
N TYR A 12 0.65 0.48 1.71
CA TYR A 12 1.92 1.14 1.95
C TYR A 12 1.79 2.68 1.88
N GLY A 13 2.59 3.36 2.70
CA GLY A 13 2.45 4.80 2.96
C GLY A 13 2.54 5.70 1.73
N PHE A 14 3.16 5.24 0.64
CA PHE A 14 3.27 6.00 -0.60
C PHE A 14 1.95 6.18 -1.35
N LYS A 15 0.92 5.39 -1.04
CA LYS A 15 -0.45 5.60 -1.53
C LYS A 15 -1.20 6.71 -0.78
N SER A 16 -0.70 7.10 0.40
CA SER A 16 -1.28 8.15 1.24
C SER A 16 -0.71 9.53 0.86
N ILE A 17 -1.24 10.10 -0.22
CA ILE A 17 -0.81 11.39 -0.80
C ILE A 17 -0.89 12.55 0.22
N LYS A 18 0.05 13.50 0.12
CA LYS A 18 0.16 14.69 0.97
C LYS A 18 -0.22 15.93 0.18
N PHE A 19 -0.79 16.94 0.84
CA PHE A 19 -1.09 18.25 0.24
C PHE A 19 -1.95 18.10 -1.03
N ILE A 20 -3.17 17.56 -0.87
CA ILE A 20 -4.07 17.35 -1.99
C ILE A 20 -4.58 18.70 -2.49
N LYS A 21 -4.32 19.00 -3.78
CA LYS A 21 -4.79 20.23 -4.45
C LYS A 21 -6.06 20.01 -5.26
N GLU A 22 -6.21 18.83 -5.84
CA GLU A 22 -7.33 18.48 -6.72
C GLU A 22 -7.68 17.00 -6.54
N ILE A 23 -8.97 16.68 -6.67
CA ILE A 23 -9.48 15.32 -6.76
C ILE A 23 -10.35 15.27 -8.01
N SER A 24 -9.96 14.44 -8.96
CA SER A 24 -10.68 14.26 -10.23
C SER A 24 -11.23 12.84 -10.29
N PHE A 25 -12.50 12.70 -10.64
CA PHE A 25 -13.11 11.40 -10.90
C PHE A 25 -12.93 11.07 -12.37
N LEU A 26 -12.08 10.09 -12.65
CA LEU A 26 -11.83 9.65 -14.02
C LEU A 26 -12.86 8.58 -14.42
N PRO A 27 -13.36 8.60 -15.67
CA PRO A 27 -14.14 7.49 -16.19
C PRO A 27 -13.33 6.19 -16.12
N LYS A 28 -14.02 5.07 -16.02
CA LYS A 28 -13.39 3.75 -16.14
C LYS A 28 -13.05 3.53 -17.62
N ASP A 29 -11.90 4.03 -18.05
CA ASP A 29 -11.40 3.86 -19.42
C ASP A 29 -10.80 2.46 -19.60
N GLY A 30 -11.67 1.44 -19.70
CA GLY A 30 -11.25 0.04 -19.80
C GLY A 30 -10.52 -0.45 -18.53
N ASP A 31 -9.40 -1.15 -18.72
CA ASP A 31 -8.53 -1.63 -17.63
C ASP A 31 -7.39 -0.66 -17.26
N ASN A 32 -7.30 0.49 -17.96
CA ASN A 32 -6.19 1.42 -17.80
C ASN A 32 -6.37 2.32 -16.58
N LYS A 33 -5.65 2.00 -15.50
CA LYS A 33 -5.57 2.83 -14.29
C LYS A 33 -4.62 4.01 -14.52
N PRO A 34 -4.89 5.20 -13.97
CA PRO A 34 -3.95 6.30 -14.09
C PRO A 34 -2.62 5.94 -13.43
N PRO A 35 -1.48 6.32 -14.02
CA PRO A 35 -0.18 6.07 -13.40
C PRO A 35 -0.09 6.81 -12.07
N THR A 36 0.44 6.14 -11.04
CA THR A 36 0.77 6.80 -9.78
C THR A 36 2.24 7.19 -9.76
N PHE A 37 2.61 8.19 -8.95
CA PHE A 37 3.98 8.73 -8.95
C PHE A 37 5.05 7.63 -8.80
N TRP A 38 4.91 6.75 -7.80
CA TRP A 38 5.89 5.68 -7.55
C TRP A 38 5.85 4.57 -8.60
N SER A 39 4.68 4.19 -9.10
CA SER A 39 4.58 3.20 -10.16
C SER A 39 5.13 3.71 -11.50
N ALA A 40 5.04 5.02 -11.76
CA ALA A 40 5.67 5.65 -12.92
C ALA A 40 7.18 5.80 -12.75
N ALA A 41 7.65 6.15 -11.54
CA ALA A 41 9.07 6.32 -11.25
C ALA A 41 9.83 4.99 -11.20
N ASN A 42 9.24 3.95 -10.61
CA ASN A 42 9.82 2.61 -10.54
C ASN A 42 8.74 1.52 -10.36
N GLY A 43 7.99 1.21 -11.43
CA GLY A 43 6.93 0.21 -11.42
C GLY A 43 7.37 -1.23 -11.15
N GLN A 44 8.68 -1.51 -11.18
CA GLN A 44 9.22 -2.81 -10.79
C GLN A 44 9.18 -3.03 -9.27
N GLU A 45 9.24 -1.94 -8.49
CA GLU A 45 9.25 -1.95 -7.03
C GLU A 45 7.94 -1.50 -6.38
N TYR A 46 7.17 -0.68 -7.09
CA TYR A 46 5.95 -0.07 -6.55
C TYR A 46 4.78 -0.25 -7.52
N GLY A 47 3.80 -1.05 -7.11
CA GLY A 47 2.60 -1.34 -7.87
C GLY A 47 1.49 -0.32 -7.66
N PHE A 48 0.39 -0.54 -8.39
CA PHE A 48 -0.77 0.33 -8.30
C PHE A 48 -1.54 0.10 -7.00
N TRP A 49 -1.77 -1.15 -6.61
CA TRP A 49 -2.60 -1.49 -5.46
C TRP A 49 -1.86 -1.34 -4.14
N ALA A 50 -0.63 -1.85 -4.04
CA ALA A 50 0.27 -1.69 -2.90
C ALA A 50 -0.39 -2.01 -1.54
N ASN A 51 -1.19 -3.08 -1.50
CA ASN A 51 -1.71 -3.60 -0.24
C ASN A 51 -0.55 -4.16 0.60
N VAL A 52 -0.57 -3.91 1.91
CA VAL A 52 0.46 -4.45 2.81
C VAL A 52 0.33 -5.97 2.84
N ASN A 53 1.41 -6.68 2.56
CA ASN A 53 1.47 -8.14 2.61
C ASN A 53 2.87 -8.56 3.09
N PRO A 54 2.99 -9.25 4.24
CA PRO A 54 4.27 -9.71 4.77
C PRO A 54 4.95 -10.79 3.92
N ASP A 55 4.17 -11.54 3.13
CA ASP A 55 4.65 -12.66 2.32
C ASP A 55 5.15 -12.23 0.93
N GLU A 56 4.88 -10.98 0.53
CA GLU A 56 5.36 -10.39 -0.73
C GLU A 56 6.54 -9.44 -0.43
N PRO A 57 7.80 -9.89 -0.62
CA PRO A 57 8.95 -9.06 -0.32
C PRO A 57 9.10 -7.93 -1.34
N HIS A 58 9.64 -6.80 -0.89
CA HIS A 58 10.14 -5.79 -1.80
C HIS A 58 11.41 -6.31 -2.49
N ALA A 59 11.71 -5.84 -3.71
CA ALA A 59 12.88 -6.28 -4.50
C ALA A 59 14.24 -6.18 -3.78
N ARG A 60 14.32 -5.40 -2.70
CA ARG A 60 15.54 -5.10 -1.95
C ARG A 60 15.50 -5.47 -0.48
N TRP A 61 14.34 -5.84 0.08
CA TRP A 61 14.20 -6.17 1.51
C TRP A 61 12.94 -6.98 1.80
N SER A 62 12.96 -7.76 2.89
CA SER A 62 11.77 -8.47 3.38
C SER A 62 10.73 -7.50 3.93
N GLN A 63 9.45 -7.78 3.67
CA GLN A 63 8.30 -7.09 4.27
C GLN A 63 7.69 -7.87 5.45
N SER A 64 8.30 -9.00 5.85
CA SER A 64 7.75 -9.87 6.89
C SER A 64 7.76 -9.25 8.29
N THR A 65 8.62 -8.24 8.51
CA THR A 65 8.73 -7.53 9.80
C THR A 65 8.87 -6.04 9.57
N GLU A 66 8.44 -5.26 10.56
CA GLU A 66 8.51 -3.81 10.55
C GLU A 66 9.06 -3.24 11.86
N ARG A 67 9.60 -2.03 11.77
CA ARG A 67 10.10 -1.32 12.95
C ARG A 67 9.02 -0.41 13.53
N LYS A 68 8.51 -0.75 14.71
CA LYS A 68 7.61 0.09 15.49
C LYS A 68 8.37 1.32 16.02
N LEU A 69 7.98 2.50 15.57
CA LEU A 69 8.70 3.76 15.87
C LEU A 69 8.42 4.33 17.28
N THR A 70 7.48 3.75 18.03
CA THR A 70 7.00 4.31 19.30
C THR A 70 7.74 3.79 20.53
N ASP A 71 8.64 2.80 20.39
CA ASP A 71 9.36 2.24 21.53
C ASP A 71 10.78 2.80 21.62
N THR A 72 11.01 3.60 22.66
CA THR A 72 12.30 4.24 23.00
C THR A 72 13.09 3.45 24.04
N THR A 73 12.56 2.33 24.52
CA THR A 73 13.28 1.43 25.43
C THR A 73 14.06 0.37 24.64
N PHE A 74 15.07 -0.24 25.25
CA PHE A 74 15.93 -1.28 24.65
C PHE A 74 15.19 -2.58 24.24
N SER A 75 13.87 -2.55 24.08
CA SER A 75 13.04 -3.66 23.60
C SER A 75 13.33 -3.93 22.10
N ARG A 76 12.98 -5.13 21.63
CA ARG A 76 12.88 -5.38 20.19
C ARG A 76 11.73 -4.54 19.64
N ASN A 77 12.09 -3.42 19.04
CA ASN A 77 11.24 -2.52 18.28
C ASN A 77 10.95 -3.04 16.85
N ILE A 78 11.23 -4.32 16.58
CA ILE A 78 10.85 -5.05 15.37
C ILE A 78 9.68 -5.97 15.72
N ILE A 79 8.59 -5.86 14.96
CA ILE A 79 7.37 -6.67 15.08
C ILE A 79 7.05 -7.31 13.73
N ASP A 80 6.24 -8.37 13.73
CA ASP A 80 5.76 -8.98 12.49
C ASP A 80 4.76 -8.05 11.79
N THR A 81 4.89 -7.94 10.46
CA THR A 81 3.95 -7.19 9.63
C THR A 81 2.69 -8.02 9.42
N LEU A 82 1.52 -7.38 9.55
CA LEU A 82 0.24 -8.04 9.36
C LEU A 82 -0.26 -7.85 7.93
N LEU A 83 -0.94 -8.86 7.38
CA LEU A 83 -1.64 -8.75 6.10
C LEU A 83 -2.68 -7.62 6.17
N TYR A 84 -2.75 -6.80 5.12
CA TYR A 84 -3.56 -5.58 5.07
C TYR A 84 -3.31 -4.64 6.27
N ASN A 85 -2.11 -4.71 6.87
CA ASN A 85 -1.75 -3.97 8.07
C ASN A 85 -2.72 -4.21 9.24
N GLY A 86 -3.29 -5.42 9.35
CA GLY A 86 -4.25 -5.81 10.38
C GLY A 86 -5.70 -5.42 10.10
N TYR A 87 -6.01 -4.95 8.88
CA TYR A 87 -7.37 -4.58 8.47
C TYR A 87 -8.04 -5.61 7.55
N GLU A 88 -7.58 -6.87 7.57
CA GLU A 88 -8.02 -7.92 6.65
C GLU A 88 -9.56 -8.09 6.67
N ASP A 89 -10.15 -8.24 7.85
CA ASP A 89 -11.60 -8.41 8.03
C ASP A 89 -12.42 -7.26 7.41
N GLN A 90 -11.85 -6.06 7.31
CA GLN A 90 -12.53 -4.86 6.82
C GLN A 90 -12.29 -4.58 5.34
N VAL A 91 -11.28 -5.19 4.70
CA VAL A 91 -10.87 -4.81 3.34
C VAL A 91 -10.67 -5.98 2.38
N ALA A 92 -10.54 -7.22 2.87
CA ALA A 92 -10.27 -8.38 2.01
C ALA A 92 -11.35 -8.55 0.93
N TYR A 93 -12.63 -8.28 1.27
CA TYR A 93 -13.74 -8.39 0.33
C TYR A 93 -13.65 -7.43 -0.87
N LEU A 94 -12.84 -6.36 -0.79
CA LEU A 94 -12.60 -5.44 -1.91
C LEU A 94 -11.65 -6.03 -2.97
N TYR A 95 -10.94 -7.11 -2.62
CA TYR A 95 -9.92 -7.77 -3.43
C TYR A 95 -10.30 -9.24 -3.67
N PRO A 96 -11.40 -9.52 -4.39
CA PRO A 96 -11.81 -10.89 -4.64
C PRO A 96 -10.77 -11.63 -5.48
N SER A 97 -10.76 -12.97 -5.39
CA SER A 97 -9.80 -13.82 -6.12
C SER A 97 -9.76 -13.53 -7.62
N SER A 98 -10.91 -13.26 -8.25
CA SER A 98 -10.98 -12.90 -9.67
C SER A 98 -10.19 -11.63 -10.03
N LEU A 99 -10.03 -10.69 -9.08
CA LEU A 99 -9.17 -9.52 -9.26
C LEU A 99 -7.70 -9.89 -9.02
N ALA A 100 -7.42 -10.69 -7.99
CA ALA A 100 -6.07 -11.16 -7.68
C ALA A 100 -5.45 -12.02 -8.81
N GLU A 101 -6.27 -12.66 -9.64
CA GLU A 101 -5.84 -13.43 -10.81
C GLU A 101 -5.34 -12.55 -11.96
N THR A 102 -5.81 -11.31 -12.05
CA THR A 102 -5.56 -10.42 -13.19
C THR A 102 -4.67 -9.23 -12.86
N GLU A 103 -4.49 -8.93 -11.56
CA GLU A 103 -3.83 -7.73 -11.08
C GLU A 103 -2.83 -8.03 -9.97
N ASP A 104 -1.71 -7.31 -9.96
CA ASP A 104 -0.74 -7.35 -8.87
C ASP A 104 -1.22 -6.49 -7.69
N LEU A 105 -1.76 -7.15 -6.66
CA LEU A 105 -2.38 -6.49 -5.52
C LEU A 105 -1.39 -5.96 -4.47
N PHE A 106 -0.14 -6.45 -4.48
CA PHE A 106 0.76 -6.36 -3.32
C PHE A 106 2.06 -5.62 -3.61
N LYS A 107 2.52 -5.60 -4.86
CA LYS A 107 3.64 -4.75 -5.28
C LYS A 107 3.35 -3.26 -5.05
#